data_AF-A0A537IUX3-F1
#
_entry.id   AF-A0A537IUX3-F1
#
_cell.length_a   1.000
_cell.length_b   1.000
_cell.length_c   1.000
_cell.angle_alpha   90.00
_cell.angle_beta   90.00
_cell.angle_gamma   90.00
#
_symmetry.space_group_name_H-M   'P 1'
#
loop_
_entity.id
_entity.type
_entity.pdbx_description
1 polymer ?
#
loop_
_entity_poly.entity_id
_entity_poly.type
_entity_poly.pdbx_seq_one_letter_code
_entity_poly.pdbx_strand_id
1 'polypeptide(L)'
;MKKLILAVAVIFTLGSALHVSAQETQRVKFYYYPSSNVYFNVSNGDYWYYDEPTTKWIEVKTLPTTITLAKAPKYTVYYNGPEVWRENALHAKKYKVKKDKVKKGK
;
A
#
# COMPACT_ATOMS: atom_id res chain seq x y z
N MET A 1 21.53 54.35 34.67
CA MET A 1 20.08 54.64 34.77
C MET A 1 19.42 54.37 33.41
N LYS A 2 18.26 53.68 33.40
CA LYS A 2 17.23 53.39 32.35
C LYS A 2 17.46 53.98 30.93
N LYS A 3 17.15 53.31 29.79
CA LYS A 3 15.85 52.82 29.26
C LYS A 3 16.11 51.87 28.04
N LEU A 4 15.60 50.63 27.99
CA LEU A 4 14.39 50.09 27.29
C LEU A 4 14.46 49.83 25.76
N ILE A 5 14.52 48.53 25.41
CA ILE A 5 13.74 47.70 24.42
C ILE A 5 13.67 48.06 22.90
N LEU A 6 13.68 46.97 22.10
CA LEU A 6 13.22 46.73 20.71
C LEU A 6 14.28 46.91 19.59
N ALA A 7 14.43 46.00 18.61
CA ALA A 7 13.46 45.09 18.02
C ALA A 7 14.09 43.79 17.47
N VAL A 8 13.30 42.71 17.57
CA VAL A 8 13.45 41.45 16.84
C VAL A 8 13.07 41.68 15.37
N ALA A 9 13.91 41.23 14.45
CA ALA A 9 13.51 40.97 13.07
C ALA A 9 14.20 39.68 12.58
N VAL A 10 13.70 38.54 13.05
CA VAL A 10 13.96 37.24 12.43
C VAL A 10 13.08 37.18 11.18
N ILE A 11 13.65 37.39 10.01
CA ILE A 11 13.00 37.04 8.75
C ILE A 11 13.81 35.90 8.14
N PHE A 12 13.51 34.70 8.65
CA PHE A 12 13.91 33.43 8.05
C PHE A 12 12.91 33.13 6.93
N THR A 13 13.10 33.68 5.74
CA THR A 13 12.34 33.28 4.55
C THR A 13 13.20 32.40 3.66
N LEU A 14 13.50 31.20 4.13
CA LEU A 14 13.74 30.09 3.20
C LEU A 14 12.36 29.53 2.82
N GLY A 15 11.73 30.20 1.85
CA GLY A 15 10.61 29.63 1.13
C GLY A 15 11.14 28.51 0.25
N SER A 16 11.30 27.32 0.81
CA SER A 16 11.50 26.11 0.02
C SER A 16 10.24 25.90 -0.80
N ALA A 17 10.28 26.29 -2.07
CA ALA A 17 9.31 25.84 -3.05
C ALA A 17 9.37 24.31 -3.06
N LEU A 18 8.44 23.67 -2.35
CA LEU A 18 8.19 22.25 -2.52
C LEU A 18 7.63 22.12 -3.93
N HIS A 19 8.49 21.75 -4.88
CA HIS A 19 8.05 21.21 -6.15
C HIS A 19 7.31 19.91 -5.83
N VAL A 20 6.00 20.01 -5.57
CA VAL A 20 5.10 18.87 -5.65
C VAL A 20 5.04 18.55 -7.14
N SER A 21 5.96 17.71 -7.60
CA SER A 21 5.77 17.06 -8.89
C SER A 21 4.51 16.22 -8.72
N ALA A 22 3.43 16.62 -9.39
CA ALA A 22 2.32 15.73 -9.63
C ALA A 22 2.88 14.58 -10.46
N GLN A 23 3.35 13.52 -9.78
CA GLN A 23 3.75 12.29 -10.44
C GLN A 23 2.52 11.84 -11.22
N GLU A 24 2.64 11.84 -12.55
CA GLU A 24 1.68 11.22 -13.43
C GLU A 24 1.58 9.76 -12.97
N THR A 25 0.54 9.46 -12.18
CA THR A 25 0.45 8.19 -11.48
C THR A 25 0.11 7.15 -12.52
N GLN A 26 1.14 6.49 -13.05
CA GLN A 26 0.96 5.41 -13.99
C GLN A 26 -0.01 4.40 -13.37
N ARG A 27 -1.04 4.04 -14.14
CA ARG A 27 -2.02 3.06 -13.70
C ARG A 27 -1.38 1.68 -13.74
N VAL A 28 -1.07 1.13 -12.57
CA VAL A 28 -0.40 -0.15 -12.39
C VAL A 28 -1.43 -1.27 -12.24
N LYS A 29 -1.17 -2.40 -12.89
CA LYS A 29 -2.00 -3.61 -12.80
C LYS A 29 -1.45 -4.53 -11.71
N PHE A 30 -2.34 -4.99 -10.83
CA PHE A 30 -2.03 -5.98 -9.80
C PHE A 30 -2.97 -7.18 -9.85
N TYR A 31 -2.49 -8.35 -9.43
CA TYR A 31 -3.32 -9.47 -9.04
C TYR A 31 -3.51 -9.47 -7.53
N TYR A 32 -4.75 -9.39 -7.07
CA TYR A 32 -5.14 -9.50 -5.67
C TYR A 32 -5.57 -10.92 -5.33
N TYR A 33 -4.92 -11.50 -4.31
CA TYR A 33 -5.20 -12.81 -3.75
C TYR A 33 -5.91 -12.64 -2.39
N PRO A 34 -7.25 -12.64 -2.36
CA PRO A 34 -8.02 -12.32 -1.17
C PRO A 34 -7.84 -13.32 -0.02
N SER A 35 -7.58 -14.60 -0.32
CA SER A 35 -7.40 -15.64 0.70
C SER A 35 -6.18 -15.41 1.59
N SER A 36 -5.15 -14.77 1.04
CA SER A 36 -3.87 -14.52 1.73
C SER A 36 -3.59 -13.03 1.90
N ASN A 37 -4.53 -12.17 1.49
CA ASN A 37 -4.42 -10.72 1.48
C ASN A 37 -3.13 -10.19 0.80
N VAL A 38 -2.78 -10.76 -0.36
CA VAL A 38 -1.55 -10.43 -1.10
C VAL A 38 -1.88 -9.72 -2.41
N TYR A 39 -1.05 -8.75 -2.80
CA TYR A 39 -1.02 -8.20 -4.15
C TYR A 39 0.24 -8.64 -4.87
N PHE A 40 0.14 -8.88 -6.17
CA PHE A 40 1.27 -9.08 -7.06
C PHE A 40 1.24 -8.02 -8.15
N ASN A 41 2.29 -7.21 -8.25
CA ASN A 41 2.45 -6.20 -9.28
C ASN A 41 2.92 -6.87 -10.58
N VAL A 42 2.09 -6.78 -11.61
CA VAL A 42 2.35 -7.45 -12.90
C VAL A 42 3.50 -6.81 -13.68
N SER A 43 3.82 -5.54 -13.38
CA SER A 43 4.81 -4.77 -14.13
C SER A 43 6.25 -5.07 -13.70
N ASN A 44 6.48 -5.22 -12.39
CA ASN A 44 7.81 -5.43 -11.81
C ASN A 44 8.00 -6.80 -11.13
N GLY A 45 6.92 -7.58 -10.98
CA GLY A 45 6.94 -8.90 -10.37
C GLY A 45 7.02 -8.89 -8.84
N ASP A 46 6.78 -7.76 -8.18
CA ASP A 46 6.85 -7.64 -6.72
C ASP A 46 5.53 -8.01 -6.04
N TYR A 47 5.65 -8.60 -4.86
CA TYR A 47 4.52 -8.92 -4.00
C TYR A 47 4.42 -7.92 -2.86
N TRP A 48 3.18 -7.56 -2.50
CA TRP A 48 2.85 -6.83 -1.29
C TRP A 48 1.98 -7.71 -0.38
N TYR A 49 2.41 -7.89 0.87
CA TYR A 49 1.62 -8.58 1.90
C TYR A 49 1.63 -7.78 3.20
N TYR A 50 0.60 -7.98 4.01
CA TYR A 50 0.55 -7.41 5.35
C TYR A 50 1.24 -8.35 6.33
N ASP A 51 2.28 -7.86 6.97
CA ASP A 51 3.00 -8.56 8.02
C ASP A 51 2.37 -8.21 9.37
N GLU A 52 1.63 -9.16 9.94
CA GLU A 52 0.95 -8.97 11.23
C GLU A 52 1.91 -8.67 12.39
N PRO A 53 3.09 -9.34 12.53
CA PRO A 53 4.03 -9.05 13.61
C PRO A 53 4.53 -7.60 13.62
N THR A 54 4.84 -7.03 12.45
CA THR A 54 5.31 -5.64 12.35
C THR A 54 4.21 -4.64 12.06
N THR A 55 2.98 -5.09 11.79
CA THR A 55 1.82 -4.29 11.40
C THR A 55 2.06 -3.41 10.16
N LYS A 56 2.85 -3.91 9.20
CA LYS A 56 3.27 -3.16 8.01
C LYS A 56 2.99 -3.93 6.72
N TRP A 57 2.83 -3.18 5.64
CA TRP A 57 2.87 -3.73 4.29
C TRP A 57 4.34 -3.88 3.86
N ILE A 58 4.71 -5.07 3.41
CA ILE A 58 6.06 -5.41 3.00
C ILE A 58 6.06 -5.73 1.49
N GLU A 59 7.01 -5.14 0.77
CA GLU A 59 7.30 -5.44 -0.62
C GLU A 59 8.43 -6.48 -0.73
N VAL A 60 8.22 -7.54 -1.51
CA VAL A 60 9.23 -8.59 -1.73
C VAL A 60 9.17 -9.14 -3.16
N LYS A 61 10.31 -9.58 -3.70
CA LYS A 61 10.37 -10.35 -4.95
C LYS A 61 9.81 -11.78 -4.80
N THR A 62 10.01 -12.37 -3.63
CA THR A 62 9.61 -13.75 -3.30
C THR A 62 8.90 -13.75 -1.96
N LEU A 63 7.71 -14.38 -1.92
CA LEU A 63 6.95 -14.50 -0.68
C LEU A 63 7.66 -15.42 0.33
N PRO A 64 7.54 -15.15 1.64
CA PRO A 64 7.99 -16.08 2.66
C PRO A 64 7.23 -17.40 2.54
N THR A 65 7.87 -18.50 2.94
CA THR A 65 7.32 -19.87 2.84
C THR A 65 6.03 -20.07 3.65
N THR A 66 5.76 -19.19 4.62
CA THR A 66 4.55 -19.16 5.43
C THR A 66 3.32 -18.66 4.66
N ILE A 67 3.49 -17.95 3.54
CA ILE A 67 2.41 -17.42 2.72
C ILE A 67 2.22 -18.30 1.48
N THR A 68 1.09 -18.98 1.42
CA THR A 68 0.69 -19.74 0.24
C THR A 68 -0.35 -18.97 -0.56
N LEU A 69 -0.12 -18.82 -1.87
CA LEU A 69 -1.11 -18.25 -2.78
C LEU A 69 -2.01 -19.34 -3.35
N ALA A 70 -3.32 -19.22 -3.11
CA ALA A 70 -4.29 -20.06 -3.79
C ALA A 70 -4.30 -19.74 -5.30
N LYS A 71 -4.40 -20.77 -6.15
CA LYS A 71 -4.52 -20.58 -7.61
C LYS A 71 -5.78 -19.78 -7.99
N ALA A 72 -6.85 -19.89 -7.20
CA ALA A 72 -8.09 -19.16 -7.37
C ALA A 72 -8.84 -19.00 -6.03
N PRO A 73 -9.70 -17.98 -5.89
CA PRO A 73 -9.87 -16.87 -6.84
C PRO A 73 -8.72 -15.85 -6.72
N LYS A 74 -8.34 -15.25 -7.84
CA LYS A 74 -7.51 -14.03 -7.89
C LYS A 74 -8.22 -12.98 -8.73
N TYR A 75 -8.07 -11.71 -8.39
CA TYR A 75 -8.75 -10.60 -9.05
C TYR A 75 -7.76 -9.61 -9.62
N THR A 76 -8.05 -9.04 -10.79
CA THR A 76 -7.24 -7.95 -11.32
C THR A 76 -7.71 -6.64 -10.71
N VAL A 77 -6.79 -5.86 -10.15
CA VAL A 77 -7.04 -4.49 -9.68
C VAL A 77 -6.10 -3.53 -10.41
N TYR A 78 -6.59 -2.34 -10.69
CA TYR A 78 -5.79 -1.27 -11.29
C TYR A 78 -5.73 -0.12 -10.30
N TYR A 79 -4.54 0.35 -10.00
CA TYR A 79 -4.31 1.40 -9.02
C TYR A 79 -3.34 2.45 -9.56
N ASN A 80 -3.52 3.69 -9.13
CA ASN A 80 -2.69 4.80 -9.57
C ASN A 80 -1.47 4.90 -8.64
N GLY A 81 -0.35 4.29 -9.06
CA GLY A 81 0.88 4.20 -8.28
C GLY A 81 1.19 2.81 -7.71
N PRO A 82 2.25 2.69 -6.91
CA PRO A 82 2.73 1.39 -6.41
C PRO A 82 2.01 0.90 -5.15
N GLU A 83 1.42 1.80 -4.36
CA GLU A 83 0.88 1.50 -3.02
C GLU A 83 -0.58 1.02 -3.05
N VAL A 84 -0.89 0.01 -3.87
CA VAL A 84 -2.26 -0.54 -4.03
C VAL A 84 -2.91 -1.00 -2.72
N TRP A 85 -2.08 -1.33 -1.72
CA TRP A 85 -2.53 -1.73 -0.40
C TRP A 85 -3.19 -0.61 0.40
N ARG A 86 -3.07 0.67 0.01
CA ARG A 86 -3.82 1.76 0.64
C ARG A 86 -5.34 1.58 0.50
N GLU A 87 -5.78 0.94 -0.59
CA GLU A 87 -7.19 0.59 -0.81
C GLU A 87 -7.54 -0.83 -0.32
N ASN A 88 -6.70 -1.45 0.52
CA ASN A 88 -6.88 -2.84 0.93
C ASN A 88 -8.25 -3.11 1.55
N ALA A 89 -8.73 -2.24 2.43
CA ALA A 89 -10.02 -2.41 3.07
C ALA A 89 -11.18 -2.47 2.04
N LEU A 90 -11.09 -1.68 0.97
CA LEU A 90 -12.07 -1.68 -0.11
C LEU A 90 -11.97 -2.96 -0.94
N HIS A 91 -10.76 -3.40 -1.29
CA HIS A 91 -10.54 -4.64 -2.03
C HIS A 91 -10.98 -5.88 -1.23
N ALA A 92 -10.63 -5.97 0.05
CA ALA A 92 -11.02 -7.05 0.94
C ALA A 92 -12.55 -7.14 1.08
N LYS A 93 -13.23 -5.98 1.16
CA LYS A 93 -14.71 -5.92 1.20
C LYS A 93 -15.32 -6.36 -0.14
N LYS A 94 -14.80 -5.87 -1.26
CA LYS A 94 -15.31 -6.13 -2.62
C LYS A 94 -15.13 -7.59 -3.04
N TYR A 95 -13.94 -8.15 -2.77
CA TYR A 95 -13.54 -9.48 -3.22
C TYR A 95 -13.61 -10.52 -2.10
N LYS A 96 -14.38 -10.22 -1.03
CA LYS A 96 -14.58 -11.11 0.10
C LYS A 96 -14.99 -12.49 -0.39
N VAL A 97 -14.05 -13.44 -0.32
CA VAL A 97 -14.35 -14.83 -0.64
C VAL A 97 -15.25 -15.34 0.46
N LYS A 98 -16.52 -15.59 0.15
CA LYS A 98 -17.38 -16.36 1.05
C LYS A 98 -16.74 -17.73 1.18
N LYS A 99 -16.31 -18.11 2.39
CA LYS A 99 -15.88 -19.47 2.73
C LYS A 99 -17.10 -20.40 2.67
N ASP A 100 -17.76 -20.50 1.53
CA ASP A 100 -18.90 -21.39 1.35
C ASP A 100 -18.37 -22.81 1.12
N LYS A 101 -18.29 -23.53 2.24
CA LYS A 101 -18.41 -24.99 2.38
C LYS A 101 -17.66 -25.79 1.31
N VAL A 102 -16.36 -25.99 1.52
CA VAL A 102 -15.75 -27.27 1.14
C VAL A 102 -16.47 -28.35 1.97
N LYS A 103 -17.57 -28.88 1.43
CA LYS A 103 -18.11 -30.15 1.90
C LYS A 103 -16.99 -31.15 1.71
N LYS A 104 -16.37 -31.55 2.83
CA LYS A 104 -15.57 -32.76 2.93
C LYS A 104 -16.42 -33.88 2.35
N GLY A 105 -16.12 -34.28 1.10
CA GLY A 105 -16.63 -35.53 0.55
C GLY A 105 -16.11 -36.64 1.44
N LYS A 106 -17.04 -37.46 1.93
CA LYS A 106 -16.77 -38.66 2.72
C LYS A 106 -15.85 -39.62 1.98
#